data_AF-A0A0R3QBW2-F1
#
_entry.id   AF-A0A0R3QBW2-F1
#
_cell.length_a   1.000
_cell.length_b   1.000
_cell.length_c   1.000
_cell.angle_alpha   90.00
_cell.angle_beta   90.00
_cell.angle_gamma   90.00
#
_symmetry.space_group_name_H-M   'P 1'
#
loop_
_entity.id
_entity.type
_entity.pdbx_description
1 polymer ?
#
loop_
_entity_poly.entity_id
_entity_poly.type
_entity_poly.pdbx_seq_one_letter_code
_entity_poly.pdbx_strand_id
1 'polypeptide(L)'
;MAEKIEDGLETDKQAVGSKSCVYYIKWVDVEGVEYAVVMQNENGPCPLLAVINVLLLRGQITLPCGSTEVSEKKLLQFVADCILRLKPKDIDEAELPNYEQNLSDVLALIPSLPKGLDVNIHFTGVKRFEYTPACALFDILNIPLMHGWIIDKADQELCGLHLILDISSK
;
A
#
# COMPACT_ATOMS: atom_id res chain seq x y z
N MET A 1 52.93 42.53 -0.40
CA MET A 1 52.49 42.08 0.94
C MET A 1 51.02 41.76 0.79
N ALA A 2 50.69 40.48 0.73
CA ALA A 2 49.38 39.92 0.43
C ALA A 2 48.86 39.25 1.71
N GLU A 3 47.66 39.61 2.13
CA GLU A 3 46.85 39.04 3.23
C GLU A 3 45.39 39.46 2.90
N LYS A 4 44.30 38.69 2.96
CA LYS A 4 43.90 37.34 3.39
C LYS A 4 42.56 37.05 2.62
N ILE A 5 42.34 35.95 1.88
CA ILE A 5 41.77 34.61 2.25
C ILE A 5 40.72 34.71 3.40
N GLU A 6 39.46 34.22 3.37
CA GLU A 6 38.79 33.06 2.80
C GLU A 6 37.29 33.36 2.66
N ASP A 7 36.68 33.08 1.50
CA ASP A 7 35.22 32.95 1.36
C ASP A 7 34.95 31.48 1.03
N GLY A 8 34.86 30.67 2.09
CA GLY A 8 34.64 29.23 2.01
C GLY A 8 33.16 28.97 1.73
N LEU A 9 32.85 28.64 0.49
CA LEU A 9 31.56 28.09 0.09
C LEU A 9 31.36 26.77 0.85
N GLU A 10 30.58 26.81 1.94
CA GLU A 10 30.09 25.62 2.63
C GLU A 10 29.23 24.83 1.64
N THR A 11 29.82 23.76 1.10
CA THR A 11 29.09 22.75 0.35
C THR A 11 28.38 21.87 1.36
N ASP A 12 27.08 22.10 1.49
CA ASP A 12 26.14 21.28 2.25
C ASP A 12 26.15 19.85 1.70
N LYS A 13 27.00 19.00 2.30
CA LYS A 13 27.04 17.56 2.06
C LYS A 13 26.12 16.87 3.05
N GLN A 14 24.82 17.11 2.95
CA GLN A 14 23.83 16.20 3.55
C GLN A 14 23.54 15.06 2.56
N ALA A 15 24.51 14.16 2.40
CA ALA A 15 24.27 12.87 1.77
C ALA A 15 23.40 12.02 2.72
N VAL A 16 22.07 12.17 2.60
CA VAL A 16 21.12 11.21 3.17
C VAL A 16 21.33 9.89 2.43
N GLY A 17 22.14 9.01 3.00
CA GLY A 17 22.24 7.63 2.56
C GLY A 17 20.88 6.97 2.77
N SER A 18 20.02 6.97 1.74
CA SER A 18 18.82 6.15 1.76
C SER A 18 19.29 4.69 1.75
N LYS A 19 19.19 4.02 2.90
CA LYS A 19 19.27 2.57 2.94
C LYS A 19 18.22 2.07 1.94
N SER A 20 18.67 1.46 0.85
CA SER A 20 17.75 0.95 -0.18
C SER A 20 16.92 -0.16 0.45
N CYS A 21 15.66 0.11 0.78
CA CYS A 21 14.75 -0.92 1.26
C CYS A 21 14.47 -1.89 0.10
N VAL A 22 14.85 -3.15 0.28
CA VAL A 22 14.69 -4.23 -0.69
C VAL A 22 13.89 -5.37 -0.06
N TYR A 23 13.08 -6.03 -0.89
CA TYR A 23 12.24 -7.15 -0.51
C TYR A 23 12.65 -8.39 -1.31
N TYR A 24 12.68 -9.55 -0.65
CA TYR A 24 13.05 -10.80 -1.29
C TYR A 24 11.87 -11.43 -2.04
N ILE A 25 12.17 -12.13 -3.13
CA ILE A 25 11.17 -12.77 -3.98
C ILE A 25 11.28 -14.28 -3.81
N LYS A 26 10.14 -14.93 -3.61
CA LYS A 26 9.98 -16.38 -3.71
C LYS A 26 9.19 -16.71 -4.97
N TRP A 27 9.77 -17.55 -5.82
CA TRP A 27 9.07 -18.12 -6.96
C TRP A 27 8.33 -19.38 -6.54
N VAL A 28 7.07 -19.50 -6.95
CA VAL A 28 6.19 -20.62 -6.63
C VAL A 28 5.59 -21.14 -7.93
N ASP A 29 5.78 -22.42 -8.19
CA ASP A 29 5.10 -23.12 -9.28
C ASP A 29 3.70 -23.56 -8.83
N VAL A 30 2.69 -23.18 -9.60
CA VAL A 30 1.31 -23.63 -9.44
C VAL A 30 0.86 -24.19 -10.78
N GLU A 31 0.75 -25.52 -10.86
CA GLU A 31 0.32 -26.24 -12.07
C GLU A 31 1.15 -25.89 -13.31
N GLY A 32 2.47 -25.70 -13.15
CA GLY A 32 3.38 -25.35 -14.26
C GLY A 32 3.43 -23.86 -14.60
N VAL A 33 2.72 -23.01 -13.84
CA VAL A 33 2.80 -21.55 -13.95
C VAL A 33 3.61 -21.01 -12.78
N GLU A 34 4.70 -20.30 -13.09
CA GLU A 34 5.53 -19.65 -12.07
C GLU A 34 4.97 -18.29 -11.65
N TYR A 35 4.77 -18.12 -10.35
CA TYR A 35 4.35 -16.87 -9.72
C TYR A 35 5.43 -16.33 -8.79
N ALA A 36 5.69 -15.03 -8.87
CA ALA A 36 6.52 -14.33 -7.89
C ALA A 36 5.67 -13.92 -6.68
N VAL A 37 6.17 -14.21 -5.48
CA VAL A 37 5.62 -13.74 -4.20
C VAL A 37 6.69 -12.93 -3.49
N VAL A 38 6.41 -11.65 -3.26
CA VAL A 38 7.29 -10.76 -2.52
C VAL A 38 7.11 -11.00 -1.02
N MET A 39 8.22 -11.26 -0.35
CA MET A 39 8.25 -11.66 1.05
C MET A 39 8.57 -10.48 1.97
N GLN A 40 8.00 -10.55 3.18
CA GLN A 40 8.23 -9.57 4.23
C GLN A 40 9.56 -9.85 4.94
N ASN A 41 10.38 -8.82 5.07
CA ASN A 41 11.69 -8.84 5.75
C ASN A 41 11.62 -8.32 7.20
N GLU A 42 10.77 -7.32 7.48
CA GLU A 42 10.59 -6.68 8.78
C GLU A 42 9.11 -6.34 9.01
N ASN A 43 8.69 -6.02 10.25
CA ASN A 43 7.32 -5.55 10.52
C ASN A 43 7.08 -4.17 9.90
N GLY A 44 5.89 -3.92 9.33
CA GLY A 44 5.53 -2.62 8.73
C GLY A 44 4.95 -2.70 7.31
N PRO A 45 5.68 -3.22 6.31
CA PRO A 45 5.30 -3.12 4.89
C PRO A 45 4.23 -4.13 4.47
N CYS A 46 3.54 -4.78 5.41
CA CYS A 46 2.53 -5.79 5.09
C CYS A 46 1.38 -5.28 4.20
N PRO A 47 0.90 -4.02 4.28
CA PRO A 47 -0.14 -3.53 3.38
C PRO A 47 0.37 -3.43 1.94
N LEU A 48 1.59 -2.90 1.75
CA LEU A 48 2.22 -2.82 0.44
C LEU A 48 2.39 -4.22 -0.17
N LEU A 49 2.96 -5.16 0.59
CA LEU A 49 3.23 -6.51 0.10
C LEU A 49 1.94 -7.28 -0.20
N ALA A 50 0.89 -7.10 0.60
CA ALA A 50 -0.42 -7.69 0.34
C ALA A 50 -0.98 -7.23 -1.02
N VAL A 51 -0.96 -5.92 -1.28
CA VAL A 51 -1.38 -5.36 -2.57
C VAL A 51 -0.53 -5.92 -3.71
N ILE A 52 0.80 -5.85 -3.59
CA ILE A 52 1.75 -6.31 -4.62
C ILE A 52 1.53 -7.78 -4.97
N ASN A 53 1.39 -8.64 -3.97
CA ASN A 53 1.21 -10.07 -4.20
C ASN A 53 -0.12 -10.37 -4.89
N VAL A 54 -1.20 -9.67 -4.57
CA VAL A 54 -2.46 -9.79 -5.32
C VAL A 54 -2.28 -9.38 -6.77
N LEU A 55 -1.60 -8.26 -7.04
CA LEU A 55 -1.35 -7.78 -8.40
C LEU A 55 -0.46 -8.74 -9.21
N LEU A 56 0.56 -9.36 -8.60
CA LEU A 56 1.42 -10.37 -9.21
C LEU A 56 0.64 -11.65 -9.54
N LEU A 57 -0.13 -12.16 -8.57
CA LEU A 57 -0.93 -13.39 -8.73
C LEU A 57 -2.03 -13.23 -9.79
N ARG A 58 -2.57 -12.01 -9.95
CA ARG A 58 -3.52 -11.67 -11.03
C ARG A 58 -2.86 -11.42 -12.39
N GLY A 59 -1.51 -11.41 -12.46
CA GLY A 59 -0.78 -11.06 -13.68
C GLY A 59 -0.93 -9.59 -14.11
N GLN A 60 -1.38 -8.71 -13.21
CA GLN A 60 -1.53 -7.27 -13.49
C GLN A 60 -0.18 -6.54 -13.48
N ILE A 61 0.80 -7.11 -12.76
CA ILE A 61 2.21 -6.72 -12.79
C ILE A 61 3.07 -7.98 -12.89
N THR A 62 4.29 -7.83 -13.37
CA THR A 62 5.25 -8.93 -13.54
C THR A 62 6.64 -8.51 -13.10
N LEU A 63 7.39 -9.45 -12.53
CA LEU A 63 8.80 -9.30 -12.23
C LEU A 63 9.63 -10.13 -13.24
N PRO A 64 10.87 -9.74 -13.56
CA PRO A 64 11.73 -10.52 -14.43
C PRO A 64 11.97 -11.93 -13.84
N CYS A 65 11.83 -12.98 -14.65
CA CYS A 65 11.99 -14.36 -14.20
C CYS A 65 13.33 -14.58 -13.47
N GLY A 66 13.29 -15.30 -12.35
CA GLY A 66 14.47 -15.60 -11.53
C GLY A 66 15.01 -14.42 -10.71
N SER A 67 14.32 -13.27 -10.69
CA SER A 67 14.67 -12.16 -9.80
C SER A 67 14.59 -12.60 -8.35
N THR A 68 15.60 -12.25 -7.54
CA THR A 68 15.69 -12.64 -6.12
C THR A 68 15.24 -11.52 -5.17
N GLU A 69 15.26 -10.27 -5.64
CA GLU A 69 14.92 -9.08 -4.87
C GLU A 69 14.26 -8.00 -5.72
N VAL A 70 13.56 -7.09 -5.05
CA VAL A 70 12.91 -5.92 -5.64
C VAL A 70 12.95 -4.74 -4.67
N SER A 71 13.22 -3.53 -5.19
CA SER A 71 13.28 -2.33 -4.35
C SER A 71 11.88 -1.82 -3.98
N GLU A 72 11.77 -1.22 -2.79
CA GLU A 72 10.55 -0.57 -2.33
C GLU A 72 10.01 0.45 -3.33
N LYS A 73 10.89 1.28 -3.87
CA LYS A 73 10.54 2.27 -4.90
C LYS A 73 9.85 1.61 -6.10
N LYS A 74 10.32 0.43 -6.53
CA LYS A 74 9.73 -0.29 -7.66
C LYS A 74 8.35 -0.84 -7.31
N LEU A 75 8.14 -1.30 -6.07
CA LEU A 75 6.84 -1.75 -5.59
C LEU A 75 5.84 -0.58 -5.55
N LEU A 76 6.22 0.56 -4.97
CA LEU A 76 5.38 1.77 -4.94
C LEU A 76 5.02 2.25 -6.35
N GLN A 77 5.98 2.22 -7.28
CA GLN A 77 5.74 2.51 -8.69
C GLN A 77 4.69 1.59 -9.29
N PHE A 78 4.79 0.26 -9.05
CA PHE A 78 3.80 -0.69 -9.56
C PHE A 78 2.38 -0.40 -9.07
N VAL A 79 2.22 -0.04 -7.80
CA VAL A 79 0.92 0.32 -7.23
C VAL A 79 0.36 1.57 -7.91
N ALA A 80 1.16 2.63 -8.00
CA ALA A 80 0.76 3.88 -8.65
C ALA A 80 0.38 3.68 -10.14
N ASP A 81 1.21 2.94 -10.89
CA ASP A 81 0.95 2.64 -12.31
C ASP A 81 -0.35 1.83 -12.48
N CYS A 82 -0.64 0.89 -11.57
CA CYS A 82 -1.88 0.12 -11.60
C CYS A 82 -3.11 0.99 -11.36
N ILE A 83 -3.07 1.85 -10.35
CA ILE A 83 -4.17 2.77 -10.01
C ILE A 83 -4.51 3.67 -11.21
N LEU A 84 -3.49 4.25 -11.85
CA LEU A 84 -3.69 5.12 -13.01
C LEU A 84 -4.26 4.36 -14.23
N ARG A 85 -3.86 3.10 -14.40
CA ARG A 85 -4.33 2.24 -15.50
C ARG A 85 -5.76 1.73 -15.30
N LEU A 86 -6.20 1.53 -14.05
CA LEU A 86 -7.53 1.02 -13.71
C LEU A 86 -8.63 2.09 -13.72
N LYS A 87 -8.32 3.31 -14.21
CA LYS A 87 -9.32 4.38 -14.37
C LYS A 87 -10.55 3.86 -15.12
N PRO A 88 -11.76 3.95 -14.53
CA PRO A 88 -12.99 3.58 -15.20
C PRO A 88 -13.19 4.38 -16.48
N LYS A 89 -13.58 3.72 -17.57
CA LYS A 89 -13.82 4.37 -18.87
C LYS A 89 -15.20 5.02 -18.96
N ASP A 90 -16.17 4.47 -18.23
CA ASP A 90 -17.59 4.82 -18.31
C ASP A 90 -18.09 5.37 -16.96
N ILE A 91 -17.37 6.34 -16.40
CA ILE A 91 -17.81 7.01 -15.17
C ILE A 91 -18.84 8.10 -15.51
N ASP A 92 -19.93 8.14 -14.74
CA ASP A 92 -20.93 9.20 -14.85
C ASP A 92 -20.28 10.56 -14.55
N GLU A 93 -20.66 11.60 -15.30
CA GLU A 93 -20.18 12.97 -15.07
C GLU A 93 -20.47 13.45 -13.64
N ALA A 94 -21.57 12.99 -13.05
CA ALA A 94 -21.92 13.29 -11.66
C ALA A 94 -20.96 12.66 -10.63
N GLU A 95 -20.38 11.50 -10.95
CA GLU A 95 -19.50 10.72 -10.06
C GLU A 95 -18.01 11.03 -10.28
N LEU A 96 -17.67 11.64 -11.42
CA LEU A 96 -16.29 11.96 -11.79
C LEU A 96 -15.54 12.78 -10.72
N PRO A 97 -16.11 13.83 -10.11
CA PRO A 97 -15.40 14.61 -9.08
C PRO A 97 -15.05 13.77 -7.84
N ASN A 98 -15.97 12.90 -7.42
CA ASN A 98 -15.76 12.00 -6.28
C ASN A 98 -14.63 10.99 -6.57
N TYR A 99 -14.62 10.44 -7.78
CA TYR A 99 -13.54 9.55 -8.21
C TYR A 99 -12.18 10.27 -8.28
N GLU A 100 -12.11 11.47 -8.83
CA GLU A 100 -10.87 12.25 -8.90
C GLU A 100 -10.32 12.60 -7.52
N GLN A 101 -11.20 12.94 -6.58
CA GLN A 101 -10.81 13.15 -5.19
C GLN A 101 -10.27 11.87 -4.55
N ASN A 102 -10.98 10.75 -4.67
CA ASN A 102 -10.53 9.46 -4.15
C ASN A 102 -9.17 9.05 -4.75
N LEU A 103 -8.97 9.26 -6.06
CA LEU A 103 -7.72 8.99 -6.73
C LEU A 103 -6.57 9.86 -6.17
N SER A 104 -6.81 11.15 -5.97
CA SER A 104 -5.84 12.07 -5.38
C SER A 104 -5.44 11.63 -3.97
N ASP A 105 -6.42 11.29 -3.13
CA ASP A 105 -6.18 10.87 -1.75
C ASP A 105 -5.40 9.55 -1.68
N VAL A 106 -5.72 8.61 -2.57
CA VAL A 106 -5.00 7.34 -2.70
C VAL A 106 -3.56 7.56 -3.16
N LEU A 107 -3.31 8.44 -4.14
CA LEU A 107 -1.95 8.75 -4.59
C LEU A 107 -1.10 9.37 -3.47
N ALA A 108 -1.71 10.23 -2.64
CA ALA A 108 -1.06 10.79 -1.46
C ALA A 108 -0.77 9.73 -0.37
N LEU A 109 -1.58 8.67 -0.29
CA LEU A 109 -1.43 7.58 0.67
C LEU A 109 -0.29 6.61 0.31
N ILE A 110 -0.03 6.33 -0.98
CA ILE A 110 0.94 5.30 -1.44
C ILE A 110 2.30 5.35 -0.71
N PRO A 111 2.96 6.52 -0.53
CA PRO A 111 4.27 6.58 0.14
C PRO A 111 4.25 6.12 1.61
N SER A 112 3.07 6.05 2.24
CA SER A 112 2.92 5.59 3.63
C SER A 112 2.75 4.08 3.76
N LEU A 113 2.37 3.37 2.69
CA LEU A 113 2.11 1.91 2.71
C LEU A 113 3.25 1.04 3.27
N PRO A 114 4.55 1.36 3.09
CA PRO A 114 5.63 0.60 3.72
C PRO A 114 5.65 0.70 5.25
N LYS A 115 5.07 1.77 5.82
CA LYS A 115 5.07 2.04 7.26
C LYS A 115 3.86 1.43 7.96
N GLY A 116 2.78 1.19 7.23
CA GLY A 116 1.52 0.71 7.78
C GLY A 116 0.34 1.29 7.02
N LEU A 117 -0.85 0.83 7.38
CA LEU A 117 -2.10 1.32 6.82
C LEU A 117 -3.18 1.22 7.89
N ASP A 118 -3.71 2.37 8.30
CA ASP A 118 -4.74 2.43 9.33
C ASP A 118 -6.12 2.17 8.72
N VAL A 119 -6.83 1.21 9.29
CA VAL A 119 -8.19 0.85 8.91
C VAL A 119 -9.05 0.75 10.16
N ASN A 120 -10.24 1.31 10.10
CA ASN A 120 -11.22 1.19 11.17
C ASN A 120 -12.34 0.24 10.73
N ILE A 121 -12.59 -0.80 11.53
CA ILE A 121 -13.51 -1.88 11.20
C ILE A 121 -14.85 -1.70 11.94
N HIS A 122 -15.93 -2.18 11.36
CA HIS A 122 -17.18 -2.38 12.09
C HIS A 122 -17.41 -3.87 12.32
N PHE A 123 -17.71 -4.26 13.55
CA PHE A 123 -17.90 -5.66 13.93
C PHE A 123 -19.20 -6.30 13.41
N THR A 124 -19.94 -5.61 12.54
CA THR A 124 -21.25 -6.01 12.02
C THR A 124 -21.17 -6.83 10.73
N GLY A 125 -19.99 -6.95 10.10
CA GLY A 125 -19.83 -7.79 8.92
C GLY A 125 -18.42 -7.77 8.35
N VAL A 126 -18.02 -8.83 7.66
CA VAL A 126 -16.63 -9.07 7.23
C VAL A 126 -16.06 -8.06 6.22
N LYS A 127 -16.91 -7.20 5.65
CA LYS A 127 -16.55 -6.14 4.68
C LYS A 127 -16.84 -4.74 5.22
N ARG A 128 -17.10 -4.60 6.53
CA ARG A 128 -17.58 -3.34 7.09
C ARG A 128 -16.41 -2.56 7.68
N PHE A 129 -16.10 -1.43 7.05
CA PHE A 129 -15.05 -0.51 7.46
C PHE A 129 -15.62 0.92 7.46
N GLU A 130 -15.04 1.79 8.27
CA GLU A 130 -15.18 3.23 8.08
C GLU A 130 -14.51 3.59 6.75
N TYR A 131 -15.23 4.32 5.88
CA TYR A 131 -14.70 4.64 4.57
C TYR A 131 -13.61 5.71 4.67
N THR A 132 -12.38 5.33 4.32
CA THR A 132 -11.19 6.17 4.32
C THR A 132 -10.42 6.01 3.00
N PRO A 133 -9.39 6.83 2.72
CA PRO A 133 -8.53 6.63 1.55
C PRO A 133 -7.89 5.24 1.47
N ALA A 134 -7.68 4.58 2.62
CA ALA A 134 -7.24 3.19 2.68
C ALA A 134 -8.25 2.25 2.00
N CYS A 135 -9.55 2.42 2.26
CA CYS A 135 -10.60 1.65 1.62
C CYS A 135 -10.66 1.95 0.10
N ALA A 136 -10.58 3.23 -0.27
CA ALA A 136 -10.57 3.65 -1.67
C ALA A 136 -9.42 3.03 -2.47
N LEU A 137 -8.23 2.86 -1.87
CA LEU A 137 -7.10 2.17 -2.50
C LEU A 137 -7.48 0.74 -2.93
N PHE A 138 -8.11 -0.02 -2.04
CA PHE A 138 -8.54 -1.39 -2.31
C PHE A 138 -9.67 -1.44 -3.35
N ASP A 139 -10.62 -0.50 -3.29
CA ASP A 139 -11.72 -0.41 -4.25
C ASP A 139 -11.22 -0.10 -5.67
N ILE A 140 -10.32 0.88 -5.83
CA ILE A 140 -9.72 1.23 -7.14
C ILE A 140 -8.93 0.05 -7.72
N LEU A 141 -8.18 -0.67 -6.88
CA LEU A 141 -7.44 -1.86 -7.29
C LEU A 141 -8.32 -3.10 -7.49
N ASN A 142 -9.62 -3.00 -7.20
CA ASN A 142 -10.58 -4.10 -7.21
C ASN A 142 -10.10 -5.29 -6.36
N ILE A 143 -9.62 -4.99 -5.15
CA ILE A 143 -9.15 -5.97 -4.16
C ILE A 143 -10.15 -5.94 -3.00
N PRO A 144 -10.86 -7.04 -2.70
CA PRO A 144 -11.77 -7.05 -1.55
C PRO A 144 -11.00 -6.94 -0.23
N LEU A 145 -11.24 -5.87 0.53
CA LEU A 145 -10.76 -5.74 1.91
C LEU A 145 -11.72 -6.44 2.87
N MET A 146 -11.18 -7.29 3.75
CA MET A 146 -11.96 -8.17 4.63
C MET A 146 -11.37 -8.21 6.05
N HIS A 147 -12.22 -8.42 7.06
CA HIS A 147 -11.78 -8.75 8.43
C HIS A 147 -12.66 -9.84 9.05
N GLY A 148 -12.11 -10.58 10.03
CA GLY A 148 -12.80 -11.64 10.76
C GLY A 148 -13.32 -11.22 12.14
N TRP A 149 -13.12 -9.97 12.53
CA TRP A 149 -13.51 -9.47 13.84
C TRP A 149 -15.00 -9.12 13.86
N ILE A 150 -15.83 -10.13 14.11
CA ILE A 150 -17.30 -10.04 14.04
C ILE A 150 -17.87 -10.41 15.41
N ILE A 151 -18.85 -9.64 15.87
CA ILE A 151 -19.59 -9.97 17.10
C ILE A 151 -20.47 -11.18 16.83
N ASP A 152 -20.46 -12.15 17.74
CA ASP A 152 -21.39 -13.27 17.67
C ASP A 152 -22.83 -12.76 17.76
N LYS A 153 -23.71 -13.29 16.89
CA LYS A 153 -25.12 -12.92 16.87
C LYS A 153 -25.83 -13.24 18.18
N ALA A 154 -25.30 -14.17 18.97
CA ALA A 154 -25.79 -14.49 20.30
C ALA A 154 -25.59 -13.33 21.31
N ASP A 155 -24.58 -12.48 21.12
CA ASP A 155 -24.17 -11.45 22.05
C ASP A 155 -24.63 -10.05 21.60
N GLN A 156 -25.96 -9.86 21.54
CA GLN A 156 -26.56 -8.60 21.06
C GLN A 156 -26.20 -7.36 21.90
N GLU A 157 -25.82 -7.53 23.16
CA GLU A 157 -25.40 -6.43 24.04
C GLU A 157 -24.11 -5.74 23.57
N LEU A 158 -23.23 -6.48 22.87
CA LEU A 158 -21.96 -5.95 22.37
C LEU A 158 -22.11 -5.16 21.05
N CYS A 159 -23.22 -5.35 20.33
CA CYS A 159 -23.45 -4.72 19.02
C CYS A 159 -23.46 -3.17 19.05
N GLY A 160 -23.69 -2.57 20.22
CA GLY A 160 -23.71 -1.10 20.40
C GLY A 160 -22.34 -0.45 20.62
N LEU A 161 -21.27 -1.24 20.77
CA LEU A 161 -19.94 -0.69 21.06
C LEU A 161 -19.20 -0.35 19.76
N HIS A 162 -19.10 0.95 19.48
CA HIS A 162 -18.19 1.49 18.46
C HIS A 162 -16.75 1.45 19.03
N LEU A 163 -16.16 0.26 19.09
CA LEU A 163 -14.78 0.11 19.57
C LEU A 163 -13.83 0.58 18.47
N ILE A 164 -13.26 1.77 18.68
CA ILE A 164 -12.09 2.23 17.92
C ILE A 164 -10.92 1.35 18.35
N LEU A 165 -10.37 0.60 17.42
CA LEU A 165 -9.13 -0.14 17.63
C LEU A 165 -8.08 0.47 16.73
N ASP A 166 -7.30 1.35 17.34
CA ASP A 166 -6.09 1.88 16.76
C ASP A 166 -5.07 0.73 16.70
N ILE A 167 -4.93 0.11 15.52
CA ILE A 167 -3.91 -0.92 15.26
C ILE A 167 -2.60 -0.21 14.84
N SER A 168 -2.25 0.88 15.53
CA SER A 168 -0.92 1.45 15.43
C SER A 168 0.07 0.50 16.12
N SER A 169 0.95 -0.10 15.33
CA SER A 169 2.07 -0.91 15.84
C SER A 169 2.86 -0.10 16.86
N LYS A 170 3.08 -0.69 18.04
CA LYS A 170 4.10 -0.23 18.99
C LYS A 170 5.48 -0.26 18.37
#